data_AF-A0A3Q7P655-F1
#
_entry.id   AF-A0A3Q7P655-F1
#
_cell.length_a   1.000
_cell.length_b   1.000
_cell.length_c   1.000
_cell.angle_alpha   90.00
_cell.angle_beta   90.00
_cell.angle_gamma   90.00
#
_symmetry.space_group_name_H-M   'P 1'
#
loop_
_entity.id
_entity.type
_entity.pdbx_description
1 polymer ?
#
loop_
_entity_poly.entity_id
_entity_poly.type
_entity_poly.pdbx_seq_one_letter_code
_entity_poly.pdbx_strand_id
1 'polypeptide(L)'
;MADHRAINLRDPVLQQVLERKNEVLCVLTQKIVTTQPCVISEHIQIEEKCGGMVGIQTKTVQVSAKEDGNIIKDTNVVLEIPAPTALAYGIIELYVKLDGQFEFCLLQGKHGGFELERSGSVFMDPLPFQEFAFGDMPDAGQGPSALDWPLSVLTQATLLLERNFHPFAGLPEQQQTALSDVLQAVLSDEESLVALEQVCEDVVTGLSPPLAMLGELKPPQQQDVMAFLCLVGYGVQGGCPGLKDTLSNQKLFSTAYFLVSALAEMPDNAAVLLGACCKLQIIPTLCHLLRALSDDGVSDLENPDLAPLKDMERFMIVQRLFALANMNLERLQSSVKVVAQKDPNIFPLILYISLNGLRALGRAH
;
A
#
# COMPACT_ATOMS: atom_id res chain seq x y z
N MET A 1 30.15 -37.43 -10.48
CA MET A 1 29.45 -36.49 -11.38
C MET A 1 28.14 -36.17 -10.72
N ALA A 2 28.00 -34.98 -10.15
CA ALA A 2 26.72 -34.54 -9.60
C ALA A 2 25.89 -34.05 -10.79
N ASP A 3 24.75 -34.71 -11.06
CA ASP A 3 23.77 -34.19 -12.00
C ASP A 3 23.37 -32.79 -11.56
N HIS A 4 23.67 -31.78 -12.37
CA HIS A 4 23.14 -30.44 -12.17
C HIS A 4 21.63 -30.49 -12.40
N ARG A 5 20.86 -30.56 -11.30
CA ARG A 5 19.40 -30.45 -11.33
C ARG A 5 19.03 -29.05 -11.83
N ALA A 6 18.33 -28.98 -12.95
CA ALA A 6 17.78 -27.74 -13.50
C ALA A 6 16.26 -27.68 -13.28
N ILE A 7 15.71 -26.46 -13.22
CA ILE A 7 14.27 -26.22 -13.16
C ILE A 7 13.67 -26.55 -14.53
N ASN A 8 12.59 -27.34 -14.54
CA ASN A 8 11.88 -27.66 -15.76
C ASN A 8 10.98 -26.47 -16.16
N LEU A 9 11.46 -25.65 -17.10
CA LEU A 9 10.71 -24.48 -17.60
C LEU A 9 9.43 -24.84 -18.39
N ARG A 10 9.22 -26.12 -18.70
CA ARG A 10 7.99 -26.61 -19.35
C ARG A 10 6.95 -27.11 -18.35
N ASP A 11 7.21 -26.97 -17.06
CA ASP A 11 6.23 -27.30 -16.04
C ASP A 11 5.03 -26.34 -16.12
N PRO A 12 3.78 -26.83 -16.14
CA PRO A 12 2.60 -25.98 -16.29
C PRO A 12 2.45 -24.93 -15.18
N VAL A 13 2.88 -25.23 -13.95
CA VAL A 13 2.86 -24.26 -12.84
C VAL A 13 3.87 -23.16 -13.13
N LEU A 14 5.06 -23.54 -13.58
CA LEU A 14 6.09 -22.55 -13.89
C LEU A 14 5.72 -21.69 -15.10
N GLN A 15 5.03 -22.24 -16.11
CA GLN A 15 4.52 -21.46 -17.24
C GLN A 15 3.52 -20.39 -16.78
N GLN A 16 2.63 -20.72 -15.85
CA GLN A 16 1.71 -19.72 -15.27
C GLN A 16 2.45 -18.64 -14.48
N VAL A 17 3.46 -19.02 -13.69
CA VAL A 17 4.30 -18.08 -12.93
C VAL A 17 5.05 -17.13 -13.89
N LEU A 18 5.62 -17.68 -14.97
CA LEU A 18 6.33 -16.92 -16.01
C LEU A 18 5.41 -15.96 -16.78
N GLU A 19 4.14 -16.33 -16.98
CA GLU A 19 3.13 -15.46 -17.61
C GLU A 19 2.79 -14.23 -16.75
N ARG A 20 2.93 -14.32 -15.43
CA ARG A 20 2.59 -13.25 -14.46
C ARG A 20 3.67 -12.17 -14.30
N LYS A 21 4.84 -12.35 -14.92
CA LYS A 21 5.95 -11.38 -15.10
C LYS A 21 6.57 -10.69 -13.87
N ASN A 22 5.93 -10.72 -12.70
CA ASN A 22 6.40 -10.15 -11.43
C ASN A 22 6.50 -11.20 -10.30
N GLU A 23 6.28 -12.48 -10.59
CA GLU A 23 6.40 -13.54 -9.59
C GLU A 23 7.85 -14.02 -9.45
N VAL A 24 8.27 -14.26 -8.20
CA VAL A 24 9.58 -14.78 -7.85
C VAL A 24 9.42 -16.18 -7.25
N LEU A 25 10.29 -17.11 -7.62
CA LEU A 25 10.36 -18.40 -6.95
C LEU A 25 11.17 -18.28 -5.67
N CYS A 26 10.62 -18.74 -4.57
CA CYS A 26 11.26 -18.70 -3.26
C CYS A 26 11.35 -20.11 -2.67
N VAL A 27 12.47 -20.40 -2.02
CA VAL A 27 12.66 -21.62 -1.23
C VAL A 27 12.49 -21.28 0.24
N LEU A 28 11.51 -21.90 0.88
CA LEU A 28 11.34 -21.83 2.33
C LEU A 28 12.47 -22.62 3.00
N THR A 29 13.30 -21.93 3.79
CA THR A 29 14.46 -22.52 4.46
C THR A 29 14.28 -22.66 5.95
N GLN A 30 13.44 -21.81 6.54
CA GLN A 30 13.18 -21.76 7.98
C GLN A 30 11.69 -21.55 8.23
N LYS A 31 11.21 -22.05 9.36
CA LYS A 31 9.85 -21.77 9.85
C LYS A 31 9.82 -21.73 11.37
N ILE A 32 9.04 -20.81 11.91
CA ILE A 32 8.64 -20.74 13.31
C ILE A 32 7.29 -21.41 13.42
N VAL A 33 7.12 -22.38 14.32
CA VAL A 33 5.87 -23.15 14.47
C VAL A 33 5.36 -23.09 15.90
N THR A 34 4.04 -23.15 16.07
CA THR A 34 3.45 -23.41 17.38
C THR A 34 3.86 -24.80 17.88
N THR A 35 4.16 -24.91 19.17
CA THR A 35 4.48 -26.19 19.83
C THR A 35 3.28 -26.76 20.60
N GLN A 36 2.29 -25.91 20.89
CA GLN A 36 1.05 -26.26 21.58
C GLN A 36 -0.14 -25.56 20.92
N PRO A 37 -1.36 -26.12 21.01
CA PRO A 37 -2.57 -25.42 20.60
C PRO A 37 -2.74 -24.11 21.38
N CYS A 38 -3.11 -23.03 20.71
CA CYS A 38 -3.41 -21.76 21.35
C CYS A 38 -4.71 -21.17 20.82
N VAL A 39 -5.25 -20.21 21.56
CA VAL A 39 -6.57 -19.65 21.35
C VAL A 39 -6.44 -18.13 21.34
N ILE A 40 -6.97 -17.49 20.30
CA ILE A 40 -7.04 -16.03 20.14
C ILE A 40 -8.51 -15.62 20.29
N SER A 41 -8.79 -14.69 21.19
CA SER A 41 -10.13 -14.14 21.41
C SER A 41 -10.17 -12.66 21.03
N GLU A 42 -11.09 -12.26 20.16
CA GLU A 42 -11.32 -10.85 19.84
C GLU A 42 -12.07 -10.14 20.98
N HIS A 43 -11.49 -9.07 21.53
CA HIS A 43 -12.24 -8.07 22.33
C HIS A 43 -12.47 -6.82 21.49
N ILE A 44 -13.72 -6.61 21.08
CA ILE A 44 -14.13 -5.39 20.37
C ILE A 44 -14.22 -4.25 21.40
N GLN A 45 -13.24 -3.34 21.40
CA GLN A 45 -13.45 -2.01 21.97
C GLN A 45 -14.03 -1.12 20.88
N ILE A 46 -15.31 -0.76 21.03
CA ILE A 46 -15.95 0.26 20.21
C ILE A 46 -15.51 1.61 20.79
N GLU A 47 -14.57 2.26 20.12
CA GLU A 47 -14.22 3.65 20.43
C GLU A 47 -15.32 4.58 19.89
N GLU A 48 -15.73 5.57 20.68
CA GLU A 48 -16.83 6.48 20.37
C GLU A 48 -16.64 7.27 19.06
N LYS A 49 -17.78 7.68 18.48
CA LYS A 49 -17.89 8.53 17.28
C LYS A 49 -16.96 9.75 17.38
N CYS A 50 -15.98 9.85 16.49
CA CYS A 50 -15.31 11.12 16.22
C CYS A 50 -16.18 11.99 15.29
N GLY A 51 -16.69 13.11 15.82
CA GLY A 51 -17.26 14.21 15.02
C GLY A 51 -18.69 13.97 14.50
N GLY A 52 -19.59 14.93 14.75
CA GLY A 52 -21.02 14.84 14.44
C GLY A 52 -21.39 14.78 12.94
N MET A 53 -20.42 14.76 12.03
CA MET A 53 -20.65 14.80 10.57
C MET A 53 -20.23 13.54 9.81
N VAL A 54 -19.40 12.66 10.39
CA VAL A 54 -18.99 11.41 9.72
C VAL A 54 -18.98 10.29 10.76
N GLY A 55 -20.00 9.43 10.72
CA GLY A 55 -20.16 8.33 11.67
C GLY A 55 -19.12 7.23 11.48
N ILE A 56 -17.85 7.50 11.81
CA ILE A 56 -16.75 6.55 11.69
C ILE A 56 -16.74 5.68 12.96
N GLN A 57 -17.17 4.42 12.82
CA GLN A 57 -16.97 3.37 13.83
C GLN A 57 -15.71 2.59 13.48
N THR A 58 -14.78 2.45 14.42
CA THR A 58 -13.62 1.56 14.26
C THR A 58 -13.63 0.48 15.32
N LYS A 59 -13.02 -0.66 14.98
CA LYS A 59 -12.88 -1.82 15.86
C LYS A 59 -11.40 -2.03 16.14
N THR A 60 -11.03 -2.15 17.41
CA THR A 60 -9.69 -2.58 17.80
C THR A 60 -9.78 -4.03 18.27
N VAL A 61 -8.91 -4.90 17.74
CA VAL A 61 -8.85 -6.33 18.10
C VAL A 61 -7.75 -6.53 19.15
N GLN A 62 -8.13 -6.90 20.38
CA GLN A 62 -7.16 -7.33 21.39
C GLN A 62 -6.94 -8.85 21.31
N VAL A 63 -5.68 -9.31 21.39
CA VAL A 63 -5.30 -10.73 21.38
C VAL A 63 -4.78 -11.14 22.77
N SER A 64 -5.27 -12.26 23.31
CA SER A 64 -4.73 -12.87 24.54
C SER A 64 -4.48 -14.35 24.32
N ALA A 65 -3.40 -14.88 24.89
CA ALA A 65 -3.06 -16.32 24.87
C ALA A 65 -3.26 -16.89 26.27
N LYS A 66 -4.09 -17.93 26.42
CA LYS A 66 -4.30 -18.63 27.68
C LYS A 66 -3.49 -19.93 27.72
N GLU A 67 -2.75 -20.14 28.81
CA GLU A 67 -1.82 -21.26 29.01
C GLU A 67 -2.53 -22.54 29.51
N ASP A 68 -3.79 -22.45 29.94
CA ASP A 68 -4.46 -23.47 30.74
C ASP A 68 -5.39 -24.42 29.96
N GLY A 69 -5.43 -24.34 28.62
CA GLY A 69 -6.23 -25.26 27.78
C GLY A 69 -7.75 -25.23 28.02
N ASN A 70 -8.23 -24.36 28.91
CA ASN A 70 -9.63 -24.19 29.24
C ASN A 70 -10.27 -23.18 28.29
N ILE A 71 -11.04 -23.70 27.35
CA ILE A 71 -11.80 -22.91 26.39
C ILE A 71 -13.08 -22.42 27.09
N ILE A 72 -13.04 -21.20 27.64
CA ILE A 72 -14.26 -20.51 28.08
C ILE A 72 -14.95 -19.97 26.83
N LYS A 73 -15.95 -20.70 26.33
CA LYS A 73 -16.78 -20.34 25.17
C LYS A 73 -17.87 -19.34 25.58
N ASP A 74 -17.47 -18.11 25.88
CA ASP A 74 -18.42 -17.00 26.00
C ASP A 74 -18.41 -16.18 24.71
N THR A 75 -19.35 -16.45 23.81
CA THR A 75 -19.93 -15.63 22.70
C THR A 75 -19.04 -14.74 21.81
N ASN A 76 -17.74 -14.65 21.99
CA ASN A 76 -16.81 -13.89 21.17
C ASN A 76 -16.17 -14.81 20.11
N VAL A 77 -15.80 -14.27 18.96
CA VAL A 77 -15.09 -15.04 17.93
C VAL A 77 -13.75 -15.51 18.50
N VAL A 78 -13.59 -16.82 18.58
CA VAL A 78 -12.40 -17.50 19.07
C VAL A 78 -11.70 -18.14 17.88
N LEU A 79 -10.50 -17.68 17.53
CA LEU A 79 -9.62 -18.34 16.56
C LEU A 79 -8.73 -19.34 17.29
N GLU A 80 -8.93 -20.63 17.05
CA GLU A 80 -8.09 -21.70 17.58
C GLU A 80 -6.95 -22.00 16.59
N ILE A 81 -5.71 -21.95 17.06
CA ILE A 81 -4.51 -22.29 16.28
C ILE A 81 -3.95 -23.61 16.81
N PRO A 82 -4.04 -24.72 16.05
CA PRO A 82 -3.48 -26.00 16.49
C PRO A 82 -1.95 -26.01 16.40
N ALA A 83 -1.30 -27.00 17.03
CA ALA A 83 0.12 -27.27 16.81
C ALA A 83 0.33 -28.49 15.89
N PRO A 84 1.34 -28.49 14.99
CA PRO A 84 2.30 -27.41 14.71
C PRO A 84 1.88 -26.52 13.53
N THR A 85 1.36 -25.31 13.81
CA THR A 85 1.04 -24.30 12.80
C THR A 85 2.23 -23.36 12.59
N ALA A 86 2.63 -23.11 11.34
CA ALA A 86 3.68 -22.14 11.03
C ALA A 86 3.16 -20.71 11.25
N LEU A 87 3.91 -19.92 12.01
CA LEU A 87 3.59 -18.51 12.33
C LEU A 87 4.43 -17.53 11.51
N ALA A 88 5.65 -17.92 11.17
CA ALA A 88 6.57 -17.14 10.34
C ALA A 88 7.52 -18.07 9.59
N TYR A 89 8.12 -17.59 8.52
CA TYR A 89 9.02 -18.36 7.69
C TYR A 89 10.16 -17.50 7.13
N GLY A 90 11.31 -18.13 6.92
CA GLY A 90 12.44 -17.54 6.21
C GLY A 90 12.49 -18.11 4.79
N ILE A 91 12.63 -17.24 3.81
CA ILE A 91 12.75 -17.60 2.39
C ILE A 91 14.11 -17.23 1.81
N ILE A 92 14.48 -17.90 0.73
CA ILE A 92 15.56 -17.49 -0.16
C ILE A 92 15.00 -17.41 -1.57
N GLU A 93 15.09 -16.24 -2.19
CA GLU A 93 14.67 -16.05 -3.57
C GLU A 93 15.60 -16.76 -4.54
N LEU A 94 15.05 -17.18 -5.68
CA LEU A 94 15.79 -17.80 -6.78
C LEU A 94 15.84 -16.86 -7.98
N TYR A 95 17.00 -16.78 -8.61
CA TYR A 95 17.14 -16.23 -9.95
C TYR A 95 17.25 -17.37 -10.96
N VAL A 96 16.27 -17.52 -11.84
CA VAL A 96 16.16 -18.64 -12.80
C VAL A 96 16.54 -18.17 -14.20
N LYS A 97 17.49 -18.86 -14.82
CA LYS A 97 18.01 -18.59 -16.16
C LYS A 97 17.14 -19.23 -17.25
N LEU A 98 17.28 -18.76 -18.48
CA LEU A 98 16.55 -19.26 -19.66
C LEU A 98 16.80 -20.74 -19.96
N ASP A 99 17.92 -21.28 -19.49
CA ASP A 99 18.28 -22.70 -19.61
C ASP A 99 17.80 -23.56 -18.42
N GLY A 100 17.07 -22.97 -17.48
CA GLY A 100 16.57 -23.62 -16.27
C GLY A 100 17.62 -23.75 -15.16
N GLN A 101 18.85 -23.28 -15.34
CA GLN A 101 19.78 -23.11 -14.23
C GLN A 101 19.28 -22.04 -13.28
N PHE A 102 19.67 -22.12 -12.01
CA PHE A 102 19.22 -21.15 -11.02
C PHE A 102 20.30 -20.80 -10.01
N GLU A 103 20.20 -19.61 -9.44
CA GLU A 103 21.06 -19.10 -8.37
C GLU A 103 20.23 -18.76 -7.14
N PHE A 104 20.76 -19.04 -5.95
CA PHE A 104 20.17 -18.57 -4.69
C PHE A 104 20.60 -17.11 -4.47
N CYS A 105 19.63 -16.23 -4.27
CA CYS A 105 19.85 -14.82 -3.98
C CYS A 105 20.19 -14.65 -2.49
N LEU A 106 21.44 -14.93 -2.12
CA LEU A 106 21.93 -14.89 -0.73
C LEU A 106 22.56 -13.54 -0.33
N LEU A 107 22.86 -12.68 -1.31
CA LEU A 107 23.64 -11.46 -1.12
C LEU A 107 22.74 -10.22 -1.22
N GLN A 108 23.02 -9.23 -0.38
CA GLN A 108 22.31 -7.95 -0.36
C GLN A 108 22.35 -7.28 -1.75
N GLY A 109 21.19 -6.92 -2.29
CA GLY A 109 21.03 -6.31 -3.62
C GLY A 109 20.98 -7.29 -4.80
N LYS A 110 21.03 -8.61 -4.56
CA LYS A 110 20.61 -9.60 -5.57
C LYS A 110 19.14 -9.94 -5.34
N HIS A 111 18.31 -9.66 -6.34
CA HIS A 111 16.89 -10.00 -6.34
C HIS A 111 16.65 -11.28 -7.14
N GLY A 112 15.68 -12.09 -6.70
CA GLY A 112 15.19 -13.23 -7.46
C GLY A 112 14.40 -12.81 -8.70
N GLY A 113 13.89 -13.81 -9.41
CA GLY A 113 13.08 -13.64 -10.61
C GLY A 113 13.56 -14.53 -11.75
N PHE A 114 13.19 -14.16 -12.96
CA PHE A 114 13.47 -14.93 -14.17
C PHE A 114 14.28 -14.11 -15.17
N GLU A 115 15.24 -14.77 -15.81
CA GLU A 115 15.95 -14.21 -16.95
C GLU A 115 14.96 -14.08 -18.12
N LEU A 116 14.70 -12.85 -18.55
CA LEU A 116 13.70 -12.55 -19.56
C LEU A 116 14.31 -12.56 -20.97
N GLU A 117 13.74 -13.33 -21.89
CA GLU A 117 13.98 -13.13 -23.32
C GLU A 117 13.34 -11.80 -23.72
N ARG A 118 14.15 -10.81 -24.14
CA ARG A 118 13.67 -9.51 -24.64
C ARG A 118 12.87 -9.69 -25.93
N SER A 119 11.63 -10.12 -25.81
CA SER A 119 10.68 -10.27 -26.91
C SER A 119 9.60 -9.21 -26.76
N GLY A 120 9.92 -7.98 -27.19
CA GLY A 120 9.02 -6.96 -27.76
C GLY A 120 7.71 -6.55 -27.06
N SER A 121 7.28 -7.17 -25.96
CA SER A 121 6.12 -6.72 -25.21
C SER A 121 6.53 -5.43 -24.53
N VAL A 122 5.73 -4.38 -24.74
CA VAL A 122 5.87 -3.07 -24.10
C VAL A 122 5.76 -3.29 -22.59
N PHE A 123 6.87 -3.63 -21.97
CA PHE A 123 7.02 -3.69 -20.53
C PHE A 123 6.79 -2.27 -20.06
N MET A 124 5.76 -2.11 -19.25
CA MET A 124 5.57 -0.91 -18.49
C MET A 124 6.72 -0.83 -17.50
N ASP A 125 7.74 -0.02 -17.80
CA ASP A 125 8.83 0.23 -16.88
C ASP A 125 8.23 0.82 -15.59
N PRO A 126 8.13 0.06 -14.47
CA PRO A 126 7.52 0.52 -13.25
C PRO A 126 8.56 1.36 -12.51
N LEU A 127 9.00 2.44 -13.16
CA LEU A 127 10.01 3.36 -12.67
C LEU A 127 9.71 3.85 -11.23
N PRO A 128 8.45 4.14 -10.82
CA PRO A 128 8.19 4.52 -9.44
C PRO A 128 8.51 3.40 -8.45
N PHE A 129 8.10 2.15 -8.75
CA PHE A 129 8.27 1.00 -7.85
C PHE A 129 9.73 0.55 -7.74
N GLN A 130 10.49 0.66 -8.82
CA GLN A 130 11.91 0.28 -8.84
C GLN A 130 12.79 1.29 -8.08
N GLU A 131 12.43 2.59 -8.10
CA GLU A 131 13.16 3.63 -7.37
C GLU A 131 12.90 3.63 -5.87
N PHE A 132 11.74 3.11 -5.46
CA PHE A 132 11.42 2.83 -4.06
C PHE A 132 11.72 1.40 -3.64
N ALA A 133 12.41 0.59 -4.47
CA ALA A 133 12.75 -0.80 -4.14
C ALA A 133 13.26 -0.87 -2.70
N PHE A 134 12.36 -1.32 -1.83
CA PHE A 134 12.51 -1.21 -0.38
C PHE A 134 13.71 -2.07 -0.05
N GLY A 135 14.87 -1.42 0.17
CA GLY A 135 16.08 -2.14 0.56
C GLY A 135 15.73 -3.01 1.77
N ASP A 136 16.08 -4.30 1.71
CA ASP A 136 15.81 -5.29 2.76
C ASP A 136 15.86 -4.62 4.12
N MET A 137 14.72 -4.57 4.82
CA MET A 137 14.70 -4.07 6.18
C MET A 137 15.77 -4.82 6.96
N PRO A 138 16.79 -4.14 7.52
CA PRO A 138 17.80 -4.85 8.29
C PRO A 138 17.10 -5.53 9.47
N ASP A 139 17.20 -6.86 9.50
CA ASP A 139 16.73 -7.71 10.60
C ASP A 139 17.35 -7.20 11.91
N ALA A 140 16.58 -6.42 12.70
CA ALA A 140 16.79 -5.92 14.07
C ALA A 140 18.25 -5.71 14.57
N GLY A 141 19.22 -5.49 13.69
CA GLY A 141 20.61 -5.85 13.93
C GLY A 141 21.56 -4.87 13.28
N GLN A 142 22.00 -3.90 14.08
CA GLN A 142 23.13 -3.00 13.83
C GLN A 142 23.11 -2.26 12.48
N GLY A 143 22.01 -1.57 12.17
CA GLY A 143 21.99 -0.42 11.27
C GLY A 143 21.95 0.91 12.06
N PRO A 144 21.97 2.08 11.40
CA PRO A 144 21.64 3.35 12.06
C PRO A 144 20.34 3.19 12.86
N SER A 145 20.24 3.87 14.00
CA SER A 145 19.11 3.75 14.94
C SER A 145 17.80 3.69 14.15
N ALA A 146 16.90 2.75 14.46
CA ALA A 146 15.64 2.53 13.73
C ALA A 146 14.76 3.80 13.58
N LEU A 147 15.06 4.85 14.36
CA LEU A 147 14.51 6.20 14.27
C LEU A 147 14.97 7.00 13.03
N ASP A 148 16.20 6.79 12.55
CA ASP A 148 16.81 7.58 11.47
C ASP A 148 16.40 7.07 10.07
N TRP A 149 16.00 5.80 9.96
CA TRP A 149 15.65 5.17 8.68
C TRP A 149 14.37 5.74 8.07
N PRO A 150 13.20 5.80 8.76
CA PRO A 150 12.01 6.41 8.18
C PRO A 150 12.24 7.88 7.83
N LEU A 151 12.92 8.65 8.70
CA LEU A 151 13.09 10.10 8.53
C LEU A 151 14.05 10.47 7.39
N SER A 152 15.20 9.81 7.30
CA SER A 152 16.15 10.03 6.20
C SER A 152 15.60 9.52 4.85
N VAL A 153 14.85 8.42 4.86
CA VAL A 153 14.13 7.90 3.68
C VAL A 153 13.02 8.87 3.27
N LEU A 154 12.21 9.39 4.18
CA LEU A 154 11.17 10.39 3.89
C LEU A 154 11.75 11.66 3.25
N THR A 155 12.90 12.12 3.76
CA THR A 155 13.59 13.30 3.22
C THR A 155 14.10 13.05 1.80
N GLN A 156 14.75 11.91 1.54
CA GLN A 156 15.21 11.53 0.20
C GLN A 156 14.05 11.21 -0.75
N ALA A 157 12.97 10.63 -0.25
CA ALA A 157 11.77 10.28 -0.98
C ALA A 157 11.03 11.51 -1.51
N THR A 158 11.17 12.68 -0.89
CA THR A 158 10.42 13.89 -1.28
C THR A 158 10.64 14.27 -2.74
N LEU A 159 11.91 14.37 -3.18
CA LEU A 159 12.24 14.71 -4.57
C LEU A 159 11.81 13.63 -5.55
N LEU A 160 11.92 12.36 -5.14
CA LEU A 160 11.47 11.21 -5.94
C LEU A 160 9.95 11.23 -6.13
N LEU A 161 9.18 11.49 -5.06
CA LEU A 161 7.73 11.57 -5.10
C LEU A 161 7.24 12.76 -5.92
N GLU A 162 7.86 13.93 -5.78
CA GLU A 162 7.53 15.09 -6.62
C GLU A 162 7.73 14.78 -8.11
N ARG A 163 8.79 14.06 -8.46
CA ARG A 163 9.03 13.60 -9.83
C ARG A 163 8.03 12.54 -10.28
N ASN A 164 7.75 11.55 -9.43
CA ASN A 164 6.88 10.42 -9.76
C ASN A 164 5.42 10.87 -9.92
N PHE A 165 4.96 11.85 -9.15
CA PHE A 165 3.60 12.40 -9.26
C PHE A 165 3.46 13.59 -10.21
N HIS A 166 4.54 14.06 -10.84
CA HIS A 166 4.52 15.12 -11.85
C HIS A 166 3.46 14.91 -12.96
N PRO A 167 3.19 13.67 -13.44
CA PRO A 167 2.14 13.45 -14.45
C PRO A 167 0.75 13.94 -14.05
N PHE A 168 0.41 14.01 -12.76
CA PHE A 168 -0.85 14.62 -12.30
C PHE A 168 -0.87 16.13 -12.43
N ALA A 169 0.25 16.79 -12.12
CA ALA A 169 0.37 18.25 -12.23
C ALA A 169 0.29 18.76 -13.68
N GLY A 170 0.58 17.89 -14.66
CA GLY A 170 0.48 18.21 -16.09
C GLY A 170 -0.91 18.02 -16.69
N LEU A 171 -1.90 17.57 -15.92
CA LEU A 171 -3.26 17.34 -16.41
C LEU A 171 -4.04 18.64 -16.62
N PRO A 172 -4.97 18.68 -17.60
CA PRO A 172 -5.97 19.74 -17.67
C PRO A 172 -6.78 19.81 -16.37
N GLU A 173 -7.10 21.02 -15.90
CA GLU A 173 -7.80 21.25 -14.62
C GLU A 173 -9.11 20.46 -14.49
N GLN A 174 -9.86 20.35 -15.60
CA GLN A 174 -11.10 19.57 -15.64
C GLN A 174 -10.86 18.07 -15.44
N GLN A 175 -9.81 17.52 -16.06
CA GLN A 175 -9.45 16.10 -15.93
C GLN A 175 -8.89 15.81 -14.54
N GLN A 176 -8.04 16.71 -14.01
CA GLN A 176 -7.50 16.59 -12.66
C GLN A 176 -8.60 16.64 -11.60
N THR A 177 -9.56 17.58 -11.74
CA THR A 177 -10.72 17.68 -10.83
C THR A 177 -11.57 16.41 -10.90
N ALA A 178 -11.92 15.96 -12.11
CA ALA A 178 -12.71 14.74 -12.28
C ALA A 178 -12.00 13.50 -11.70
N LEU A 179 -10.68 13.39 -11.88
CA LEU A 179 -9.90 12.29 -11.34
C LEU A 179 -9.84 12.33 -9.81
N SER A 180 -9.69 13.51 -9.23
CA SER A 180 -9.72 13.72 -7.78
C SER A 180 -11.09 13.38 -7.17
N ASP A 181 -12.17 13.80 -7.81
CA ASP A 181 -13.53 13.54 -7.34
C ASP A 181 -13.86 12.04 -7.37
N VAL A 182 -13.51 11.36 -8.47
CA VAL A 182 -13.70 9.91 -8.60
C VAL A 182 -12.83 9.16 -7.58
N LEU A 183 -11.56 9.54 -7.41
CA LEU A 183 -10.69 8.91 -6.42
C LEU A 183 -11.24 9.07 -4.99
N GLN A 184 -11.81 10.23 -4.66
CA GLN A 184 -12.46 10.43 -3.36
C GLN A 184 -13.71 9.58 -3.15
N ALA A 185 -14.46 9.30 -4.22
CA ALA A 185 -15.59 8.36 -4.18
C ALA A 185 -15.09 6.94 -3.90
N VAL A 186 -14.05 6.50 -4.63
CA VAL A 186 -13.39 5.19 -4.44
C VAL A 186 -12.83 5.05 -3.02
N LEU A 187 -12.16 6.07 -2.47
CA LEU A 187 -11.63 6.05 -1.10
C LEU A 187 -12.71 5.94 -0.02
N SER A 188 -13.96 6.26 -0.34
CA SER A 188 -15.08 6.13 0.60
C SER A 188 -15.65 4.71 0.62
N ASP A 189 -15.20 3.81 -0.27
CA ASP A 189 -15.70 2.45 -0.43
C ASP A 189 -14.56 1.45 -0.64
N GLU A 190 -14.28 0.65 0.38
CA GLU A 190 -13.15 -0.29 0.42
C GLU A 190 -13.19 -1.31 -0.73
N GLU A 191 -14.38 -1.84 -1.05
CA GLU A 191 -14.59 -2.76 -2.19
C GLU A 191 -14.13 -2.14 -3.51
N SER A 192 -14.45 -0.86 -3.74
CA SER A 192 -14.04 -0.14 -4.95
C SER A 192 -12.54 0.07 -5.03
N LEU A 193 -11.87 0.36 -3.91
CA LEU A 193 -10.42 0.58 -3.89
C LEU A 193 -9.66 -0.71 -4.20
N VAL A 194 -10.05 -1.82 -3.56
CA VAL A 194 -9.45 -3.15 -3.81
C VAL A 194 -9.66 -3.57 -5.26
N ALA A 195 -10.89 -3.40 -5.79
CA ALA A 195 -11.16 -3.72 -7.17
C ALA A 195 -10.35 -2.84 -8.14
N LEU A 196 -10.23 -1.54 -7.88
CA LEU A 196 -9.45 -0.63 -8.72
C LEU A 196 -7.97 -1.01 -8.73
N GLU A 197 -7.39 -1.33 -7.57
CA GLU A 197 -6.01 -1.79 -7.46
C GLU A 197 -5.78 -3.07 -8.29
N GLN A 198 -6.64 -4.07 -8.12
CA GLN A 198 -6.54 -5.34 -8.85
C GLN A 198 -6.65 -5.13 -10.37
N VAL A 199 -7.59 -4.30 -10.83
CA VAL A 199 -7.70 -4.00 -12.27
C VAL A 199 -6.43 -3.32 -12.79
N CYS A 200 -5.85 -2.39 -12.02
CA CYS A 200 -4.60 -1.76 -12.41
C CYS A 200 -3.43 -2.74 -12.47
N GLU A 201 -3.33 -3.67 -11.50
CA GLU A 201 -2.31 -4.73 -11.50
C GLU A 201 -2.49 -5.67 -12.70
N ASP A 202 -3.72 -6.08 -13.02
CA ASP A 202 -4.02 -6.93 -14.18
C ASP A 202 -3.60 -6.26 -15.50
N VAL A 203 -3.82 -4.94 -15.62
CA VAL A 203 -3.40 -4.15 -16.79
C VAL A 203 -1.87 -4.07 -16.89
N VAL A 204 -1.16 -3.89 -15.78
CA VAL A 204 0.31 -3.78 -15.76
C VAL A 204 0.98 -5.13 -16.04
N THR A 205 0.48 -6.20 -15.41
CA THR A 205 1.00 -7.57 -15.58
C THR A 205 0.60 -8.20 -16.91
N GLY A 206 -0.48 -7.70 -17.53
CA GLY A 206 -1.01 -8.22 -18.78
C GLY A 206 -1.78 -9.53 -18.62
N LEU A 207 -2.32 -9.78 -17.42
CA LEU A 207 -3.11 -10.96 -17.10
C LEU A 207 -4.56 -10.86 -17.64
N SER A 208 -5.23 -12.02 -17.66
CA SER A 208 -6.67 -12.29 -17.93
C SER A 208 -7.61 -11.08 -17.81
N PRO A 209 -8.68 -10.95 -18.63
CA PRO A 209 -9.34 -9.67 -18.93
C PRO A 209 -9.48 -8.77 -17.69
N PRO A 210 -8.84 -7.58 -17.68
CA PRO A 210 -8.72 -6.74 -16.48
C PRO A 210 -10.03 -6.31 -15.83
N LEU A 211 -11.16 -6.57 -16.49
CA LEU A 211 -12.50 -6.18 -16.06
C LEU A 211 -13.30 -7.35 -15.46
N ALA A 212 -12.69 -8.51 -15.23
CA ALA A 212 -13.39 -9.67 -14.65
C ALA A 212 -13.94 -9.34 -13.25
N MET A 213 -13.14 -8.68 -12.41
CA MET A 213 -13.51 -8.28 -11.04
C MET A 213 -14.60 -7.20 -11.00
N LEU A 214 -14.78 -6.42 -12.07
CA LEU A 214 -15.83 -5.41 -12.13
C LEU A 214 -17.22 -6.03 -12.03
N GLY A 215 -17.40 -7.27 -12.51
CA GLY A 215 -18.69 -7.96 -12.48
C GLY A 215 -19.24 -8.21 -11.07
N GLU A 216 -18.39 -8.16 -10.05
CA GLU A 216 -18.77 -8.41 -8.65
C GLU A 216 -19.21 -7.14 -7.91
N LEU A 217 -18.84 -5.97 -8.44
CA LEU A 217 -19.17 -4.67 -7.86
C LEU A 217 -20.62 -4.24 -8.14
N LYS A 218 -21.15 -3.36 -7.29
CA LYS A 218 -22.44 -2.70 -7.50
C LYS A 218 -22.33 -1.70 -8.66
N PRO A 219 -23.42 -1.40 -9.39
CA PRO A 219 -23.39 -0.44 -10.50
C PRO A 219 -22.71 0.92 -10.24
N PRO A 220 -22.91 1.60 -9.09
CA PRO A 220 -22.21 2.86 -8.80
C PRO A 220 -20.69 2.65 -8.63
N GLN A 221 -20.27 1.59 -7.94
CA GLN A 221 -18.85 1.26 -7.74
C GLN A 221 -18.17 0.95 -9.08
N GLN A 222 -18.83 0.16 -9.95
CA GLN A 222 -18.35 -0.11 -11.31
C GLN A 222 -18.16 1.18 -12.12
N GLN A 223 -19.11 2.11 -12.01
CA GLN A 223 -19.04 3.38 -12.72
C GLN A 223 -17.85 4.23 -12.27
N ASP A 224 -17.59 4.29 -10.96
CA ASP A 224 -16.47 5.06 -10.41
C ASP A 224 -15.13 4.45 -10.81
N VAL A 225 -14.97 3.12 -10.72
CA VAL A 225 -13.75 2.42 -11.16
C VAL A 225 -13.52 2.62 -12.67
N MET A 226 -14.55 2.47 -13.49
CA MET A 226 -14.45 2.71 -14.93
C MET A 226 -14.11 4.17 -15.26
N ALA A 227 -14.72 5.12 -14.56
CA ALA A 227 -14.46 6.54 -14.75
C ALA A 227 -13.00 6.87 -14.42
N PHE A 228 -12.47 6.31 -13.34
CA PHE A 228 -11.06 6.45 -12.97
C PHE A 228 -10.15 5.94 -14.08
N LEU A 229 -10.36 4.70 -14.53
CA LEU A 229 -9.58 4.05 -15.59
C LEU A 229 -9.58 4.89 -16.89
N CYS A 230 -10.75 5.37 -17.31
CA CYS A 230 -10.87 6.24 -18.47
C CYS A 230 -10.06 7.53 -18.32
N LEU A 231 -10.14 8.18 -17.14
CA LEU A 231 -9.44 9.43 -16.85
C LEU A 231 -7.92 9.27 -16.79
N VAL A 232 -7.41 8.09 -16.44
CA VAL A 232 -5.96 7.81 -16.45
C VAL A 232 -5.47 7.27 -17.80
N GLY A 233 -6.35 7.21 -18.79
CA GLY A 233 -6.01 6.91 -20.18
C GLY A 233 -6.18 5.43 -20.56
N TYR A 234 -6.87 4.63 -19.75
CA TYR A 234 -7.27 3.26 -20.10
C TYR A 234 -8.60 3.26 -20.87
N GLY A 235 -8.55 2.96 -22.16
CA GLY A 235 -9.73 2.91 -23.02
C GLY A 235 -10.32 1.52 -23.14
N VAL A 236 -11.55 1.34 -22.66
CA VAL A 236 -12.34 0.11 -22.86
C VAL A 236 -13.16 0.25 -24.14
N GLN A 237 -12.74 -0.40 -25.23
CA GLN A 237 -13.56 -0.50 -26.44
C GLN A 237 -14.44 -1.74 -26.36
N GLY A 238 -15.71 -1.51 -26.03
CA GLY A 238 -16.68 -2.57 -25.81
C GLY A 238 -16.83 -3.57 -26.97
N GLY A 239 -16.91 -4.85 -26.60
CA GLY A 239 -17.79 -5.85 -27.22
C GLY A 239 -17.44 -6.44 -28.60
N CYS A 240 -16.42 -5.95 -29.30
CA CYS A 240 -15.99 -6.53 -30.58
C CYS A 240 -14.80 -7.47 -30.39
N PRO A 241 -14.89 -8.77 -30.72
CA PRO A 241 -13.76 -9.68 -30.63
C PRO A 241 -12.67 -9.26 -31.63
N GLY A 242 -11.55 -8.74 -31.13
CA GLY A 242 -10.35 -8.50 -31.95
C GLY A 242 -9.65 -7.14 -31.79
N LEU A 243 -10.20 -6.16 -31.06
CA LEU A 243 -9.48 -4.93 -30.71
C LEU A 243 -9.00 -4.99 -29.25
N LYS A 244 -7.70 -4.78 -29.03
CA LYS A 244 -7.08 -4.77 -27.70
C LYS A 244 -7.46 -3.50 -26.94
N ASP A 245 -7.68 -3.63 -25.64
CA ASP A 245 -7.75 -2.50 -24.70
C ASP A 245 -6.55 -1.58 -24.95
N THR A 246 -6.82 -0.28 -25.08
CA THR A 246 -5.81 0.69 -25.54
C THR A 246 -5.43 1.62 -24.40
N LEU A 247 -4.17 1.55 -24.01
CA LEU A 247 -3.57 2.41 -22.99
C LEU A 247 -2.97 3.66 -23.67
N SER A 248 -3.69 4.77 -23.60
CA SER A 248 -3.35 6.01 -24.30
C SER A 248 -2.29 6.85 -23.58
N ASN A 249 -2.23 6.79 -22.25
CA ASN A 249 -1.27 7.54 -21.45
C ASN A 249 -0.60 6.63 -20.41
N GLN A 250 0.41 5.92 -20.90
CA GLN A 250 1.20 4.97 -20.14
C GLN A 250 1.77 5.55 -18.83
N LYS A 251 2.33 6.77 -18.89
CA LYS A 251 3.01 7.41 -17.76
C LYS A 251 2.02 7.85 -16.67
N LEU A 252 0.88 8.39 -17.08
CA LEU A 252 -0.20 8.76 -16.16
C LEU A 252 -0.81 7.53 -15.48
N PHE A 253 -1.04 6.46 -16.24
CA PHE A 253 -1.57 5.22 -15.70
C PHE A 253 -0.64 4.61 -14.65
N SER A 254 0.68 4.51 -14.91
CA SER A 254 1.63 4.01 -13.89
C SER A 254 1.67 4.90 -12.64
N THR A 255 1.53 6.21 -12.82
CA THR A 255 1.49 7.16 -11.69
C THR A 255 0.22 6.98 -10.86
N ALA A 256 -0.92 6.76 -11.53
CA ALA A 256 -2.19 6.44 -10.90
C ALA A 256 -2.14 5.11 -10.17
N TYR A 257 -1.59 4.08 -10.80
CA TYR A 257 -1.43 2.78 -10.18
C TYR A 257 -0.55 2.86 -8.93
N PHE A 258 0.60 3.55 -9.01
CA PHE A 258 1.48 3.75 -7.86
C PHE A 258 0.77 4.42 -6.67
N LEU A 259 -0.10 5.40 -6.92
CA LEU A 259 -0.92 6.00 -5.88
C LEU A 259 -1.97 5.01 -5.34
N VAL A 260 -2.69 4.31 -6.22
CA VAL A 260 -3.74 3.36 -5.84
C VAL A 260 -3.17 2.24 -4.98
N SER A 261 -2.03 1.64 -5.35
CA SER A 261 -1.36 0.61 -4.53
C SER A 261 -0.97 1.15 -3.17
N ALA A 262 -0.43 2.38 -3.08
CA ALA A 262 -0.09 2.98 -1.80
C ALA A 262 -1.33 3.26 -0.92
N LEU A 263 -2.49 3.54 -1.52
CA LEU A 263 -3.74 3.73 -0.79
C LEU A 263 -4.34 2.40 -0.32
N ALA A 264 -4.22 1.34 -1.13
CA ALA A 264 -4.71 -0.01 -0.83
C ALA A 264 -3.87 -0.73 0.22
N GLU A 265 -2.56 -0.49 0.27
CA GLU A 265 -1.64 -1.09 1.26
C GLU A 265 -1.80 -0.48 2.67
N MET A 266 -2.49 0.66 2.81
CA MET A 266 -2.72 1.25 4.12
C MET A 266 -3.68 0.39 4.96
N PRO A 267 -3.52 0.34 6.30
CA PRO A 267 -4.40 -0.46 7.17
C PRO A 267 -5.88 -0.07 7.05
N ASP A 268 -6.77 -1.01 7.37
CA ASP A 268 -8.22 -0.84 7.34
C ASP A 268 -8.67 0.52 7.92
N ASN A 269 -9.63 1.17 7.25
CA ASN A 269 -10.15 2.51 7.54
C ASN A 269 -9.20 3.69 7.23
N ALA A 270 -7.91 3.48 6.95
CA ALA A 270 -7.00 4.58 6.61
C ALA A 270 -7.39 5.26 5.29
N ALA A 271 -7.79 4.51 4.27
CA ALA A 271 -8.29 5.03 3.00
C ALA A 271 -9.50 5.97 3.20
N VAL A 272 -10.45 5.57 4.06
CA VAL A 272 -11.63 6.38 4.40
C VAL A 272 -11.24 7.66 5.13
N LEU A 273 -10.29 7.59 6.07
CA LEU A 273 -9.76 8.77 6.75
C LEU A 273 -9.01 9.71 5.80
N LEU A 274 -8.24 9.17 4.85
CA LEU A 274 -7.61 9.94 3.77
C LEU A 274 -8.66 10.62 2.89
N GLY A 275 -9.73 9.92 2.53
CA GLY A 275 -10.88 10.49 1.82
C GLY A 275 -11.55 11.63 2.60
N ALA A 276 -11.69 11.50 3.92
CA ALA A 276 -12.17 12.57 4.79
C ALA A 276 -11.18 13.76 4.82
N CYS A 277 -9.88 13.50 4.85
CA CYS A 277 -8.85 14.54 4.80
C CYS A 277 -8.86 15.32 3.48
N CYS A 278 -9.16 14.65 2.35
CA CYS A 278 -9.39 15.31 1.07
C CYS A 278 -10.60 16.27 1.13
N LYS A 279 -11.74 15.80 1.64
CA LYS A 279 -12.96 16.61 1.79
C LYS A 279 -12.77 17.82 2.72
N LEU A 280 -11.96 17.66 3.76
CA LEU A 280 -11.62 18.70 4.73
C LEU A 280 -10.53 19.66 4.26
N GLN A 281 -9.91 19.40 3.09
CA GLN A 281 -8.82 20.20 2.51
C GLN A 281 -7.60 20.31 3.45
N ILE A 282 -7.26 19.22 4.14
CA ILE A 282 -6.14 19.18 5.11
C ILE A 282 -4.92 18.38 4.62
N ILE A 283 -4.96 17.82 3.40
CA ILE A 283 -3.84 17.10 2.79
C ILE A 283 -2.53 17.92 2.77
N PRO A 284 -2.52 19.22 2.40
CA PRO A 284 -1.29 20.01 2.44
C PRO A 284 -0.70 20.14 3.85
N THR A 285 -1.55 20.29 4.88
CA THR A 285 -1.17 20.34 6.30
C THR A 285 -0.51 19.03 6.73
N LEU A 286 -1.07 17.89 6.32
CA LEU A 286 -0.51 16.56 6.59
C LEU A 286 0.88 16.39 5.94
N CYS A 287 1.05 16.82 4.68
CA CYS A 287 2.36 16.80 4.03
C CYS A 287 3.39 17.69 4.74
N HIS A 288 2.96 18.83 5.29
CA HIS A 288 3.83 19.72 6.06
C HIS A 288 4.31 19.04 7.36
N LEU A 289 3.40 18.39 8.11
CA LEU A 289 3.74 17.66 9.34
C LEU A 289 4.76 16.55 9.08
N LEU A 290 4.59 15.77 8.01
CA LEU A 290 5.51 14.68 7.69
C LEU A 290 6.88 15.16 7.19
N ARG A 291 6.97 16.40 6.71
CA ARG A 291 8.27 17.04 6.42
C ARG A 291 8.94 17.54 7.69
N ALA A 292 8.17 18.12 8.62
CA ALA A 292 8.68 18.59 9.90
C ALA A 292 9.12 17.47 10.86
N LEU A 293 8.79 16.21 10.55
CA LEU A 293 9.33 15.02 11.21
C LEU A 293 10.87 14.96 11.20
N SER A 294 11.55 15.58 10.22
CA SER A 294 13.02 15.65 10.20
C SER A 294 13.62 16.53 11.29
N ASP A 295 12.84 17.48 11.82
CA ASP A 295 13.30 18.57 12.68
C ASP A 295 12.72 18.41 14.10
N ASP A 296 13.07 17.30 14.77
CA ASP A 296 12.56 16.87 16.09
C ASP A 296 11.05 16.55 16.16
N GLY A 297 10.35 16.63 15.03
CA GLY A 297 8.93 16.32 14.89
C GLY A 297 8.00 17.32 15.57
N VAL A 298 8.49 18.47 16.02
CA VAL A 298 7.68 19.51 16.68
C VAL A 298 7.38 20.63 15.68
N SER A 299 6.11 21.02 15.57
CA SER A 299 5.69 22.13 14.71
C SER A 299 4.77 23.10 15.45
N ASP A 300 5.02 24.39 15.28
CA ASP A 300 4.26 25.47 15.92
C ASP A 300 2.86 25.59 15.29
N LEU A 301 1.81 25.58 16.12
CA LEU A 301 0.43 25.75 15.66
C LEU A 301 0.14 27.18 15.17
N GLU A 302 1.01 28.15 15.46
CA GLU A 302 0.94 29.50 14.88
C GLU A 302 1.41 29.54 13.42
N ASN A 303 2.00 28.46 12.91
CA ASN A 303 2.24 28.32 11.48
C ASN A 303 0.91 28.29 10.71
N PRO A 304 0.68 29.17 9.72
CA PRO A 304 -0.55 29.17 8.91
C PRO A 304 -0.83 27.84 8.21
N ASP A 305 0.21 27.07 7.85
CA ASP A 305 0.06 25.75 7.22
C ASP A 305 -0.61 24.72 8.15
N LEU A 306 -0.56 24.96 9.47
CA LEU A 306 -1.14 24.11 10.51
C LEU A 306 -2.44 24.67 11.10
N ALA A 307 -2.95 25.81 10.60
CA ALA A 307 -4.20 26.40 11.04
C ALA A 307 -5.39 25.41 11.07
N PRO A 308 -5.53 24.46 10.12
CA PRO A 308 -6.60 23.47 10.17
C PRO A 308 -6.57 22.54 11.40
N LEU A 309 -5.42 22.36 12.06
CA LEU A 309 -5.27 21.50 13.25
C LEU A 309 -5.67 22.21 14.55
N LYS A 310 -5.94 23.53 14.51
CA LYS A 310 -6.50 24.23 15.66
C LYS A 310 -7.90 23.71 15.99
N ASP A 311 -8.65 23.33 14.96
CA ASP A 311 -9.95 22.66 15.08
C ASP A 311 -9.80 21.26 15.67
N MET A 312 -10.57 20.95 16.70
CA MET A 312 -10.44 19.70 17.44
C MET A 312 -10.92 18.50 16.62
N GLU A 313 -11.98 18.64 15.82
CA GLU A 313 -12.50 17.53 15.03
C GLU A 313 -11.51 17.12 13.94
N ARG A 314 -10.95 18.10 13.21
CA ARG A 314 -9.87 17.86 12.23
C ARG A 314 -8.64 17.27 12.89
N PHE A 315 -8.24 17.77 14.06
CA PHE A 315 -7.09 17.22 14.79
C PHE A 315 -7.30 15.74 15.12
N MET A 316 -8.47 15.34 15.63
CA MET A 316 -8.76 13.95 15.98
C MET A 316 -8.73 13.01 14.76
N ILE A 317 -9.24 13.46 13.60
CA ILE A 317 -9.16 12.70 12.35
C ILE A 317 -7.71 12.45 11.94
N VAL A 318 -6.87 13.50 11.99
CA VAL A 318 -5.45 13.40 11.64
C VAL A 318 -4.70 12.53 12.64
N GLN A 319 -4.97 12.70 13.94
CA GLN A 319 -4.35 11.89 15.00
C GLN A 319 -4.64 10.40 14.79
N ARG A 320 -5.88 10.05 14.43
CA ARG A 320 -6.27 8.68 14.14
C ARG A 320 -5.56 8.12 12.90
N LEU A 321 -5.51 8.90 11.82
CA LEU A 321 -4.79 8.51 10.60
C LEU A 321 -3.31 8.23 10.89
N PHE A 322 -2.67 9.06 11.70
CA PHE A 322 -1.27 8.89 12.09
C PHE A 322 -1.08 7.64 12.95
N ALA A 323 -2.00 7.37 13.87
CA ALA A 323 -1.96 6.16 14.70
C ALA A 323 -2.02 4.88 13.85
N LEU A 324 -2.85 4.84 12.80
CA LEU A 324 -2.88 3.73 11.84
C LEU A 324 -1.55 3.57 11.09
N ALA A 325 -0.86 4.67 10.82
CA ALA A 325 0.48 4.65 10.23
C ALA A 325 1.61 4.45 11.25
N ASN A 326 1.31 3.99 12.47
CA ASN A 326 2.26 3.77 13.56
C ASN A 326 3.03 5.03 14.02
N MET A 327 2.38 6.19 13.92
CA MET A 327 2.88 7.47 14.40
C MET A 327 1.94 8.03 15.46
N ASN A 328 2.48 8.61 16.52
CA ASN A 328 1.68 9.32 17.51
C ASN A 328 1.68 10.82 17.19
N LEU A 329 0.51 11.43 17.08
CA LEU A 329 0.36 12.87 16.99
C LEU A 329 -0.11 13.40 18.34
N GLU A 330 0.73 14.19 18.99
CA GLU A 330 0.48 14.81 20.29
C GLU A 330 0.18 16.29 20.12
N ARG A 331 -0.86 16.79 20.79
CA ARG A 331 -1.15 18.22 20.87
C ARG A 331 -0.53 18.80 22.14
N LEU A 332 0.36 19.76 21.96
CA LEU A 332 0.91 20.58 23.03
C LEU A 332 0.15 21.92 23.09
N GLN A 333 0.49 22.76 24.06
CA GLN A 333 -0.23 24.00 24.34
C GLN A 333 -0.21 24.99 23.15
N SER A 334 0.92 25.07 22.43
CA SER A 334 1.11 25.94 21.26
C SER A 334 1.72 25.22 20.06
N SER A 335 1.88 23.91 20.11
CA SER A 335 2.53 23.13 19.06
C SER A 335 1.91 21.75 18.93
N VAL A 336 2.24 21.07 17.85
CA VAL A 336 1.95 19.65 17.65
C VAL A 336 3.25 18.90 17.51
N LYS A 337 3.28 17.68 18.02
CA LYS A 337 4.44 16.82 17.95
C LYS A 337 4.07 15.50 17.30
N VAL A 338 4.80 15.13 16.25
CA VAL A 338 4.71 13.80 15.66
C VAL A 338 5.85 12.95 16.21
N VAL A 339 5.51 11.79 16.75
CA VAL A 339 6.47 10.82 17.30
C VAL A 339 6.30 9.52 16.54
N ALA A 340 7.29 9.15 15.74
CA ALA A 340 7.35 7.82 15.14
C ALA A 340 7.70 6.78 16.23
N GLN A 341 7.07 5.61 16.19
CA GLN A 341 7.44 4.52 17.08
C GLN A 341 8.86 4.00 16.76
N LYS A 342 9.51 3.38 17.76
CA LYS A 342 10.89 2.89 17.64
C LYS A 342 11.04 1.67 16.74
N ASP A 343 9.93 0.97 16.48
CA ASP A 343 9.93 -0.23 15.68
C ASP A 343 9.88 0.13 14.19
N PRO A 344 10.72 -0.50 13.35
CA PRO A 344 10.71 -0.23 11.92
C PRO A 344 9.36 -0.60 11.33
N ASN A 345 8.73 0.37 10.68
CA ASN A 345 7.43 0.22 10.06
C ASN A 345 7.42 0.95 8.72
N ILE A 346 6.83 0.33 7.71
CA ILE A 346 6.71 0.86 6.34
C ILE A 346 5.52 1.83 6.20
N PHE A 347 4.52 1.78 7.08
CA PHE A 347 3.32 2.60 6.99
C PHE A 347 3.54 4.12 7.01
N PRO A 348 4.50 4.70 7.77
CA PRO A 348 4.83 6.13 7.64
C PRO A 348 5.23 6.53 6.21
N LEU A 349 5.99 5.67 5.53
CA LEU A 349 6.41 5.90 4.15
C LEU A 349 5.22 5.75 3.19
N ILE A 350 4.40 4.71 3.35
CA ILE A 350 3.19 4.50 2.55
C ILE A 350 2.23 5.69 2.72
N LEU A 351 2.02 6.16 3.95
CA LEU A 351 1.22 7.35 4.21
C LEU A 351 1.81 8.59 3.53
N TYR A 352 3.14 8.75 3.54
CA TYR A 352 3.80 9.85 2.86
C TYR A 352 3.62 9.80 1.34
N ILE A 353 3.75 8.61 0.72
CA ILE A 353 3.49 8.39 -0.71
C ILE A 353 2.06 8.77 -1.04
N SER A 354 1.10 8.22 -0.29
CA SER A 354 -0.34 8.47 -0.44
C SER A 354 -0.67 9.96 -0.34
N LEU A 355 -0.15 10.67 0.67
CA LEU A 355 -0.38 12.10 0.84
C LEU A 355 0.24 12.95 -0.28
N ASN A 356 1.45 12.61 -0.76
CA ASN A 356 2.05 13.33 -1.88
C ASN A 356 1.29 13.12 -3.20
N GLY A 357 0.81 11.90 -3.45
CA GLY A 357 -0.04 11.63 -4.61
C GLY A 357 -1.38 12.36 -4.54
N LEU A 358 -2.06 12.29 -3.39
CA LEU A 358 -3.30 13.04 -3.16
C LEU A 358 -3.10 14.56 -3.26
N ARG A 359 -1.97 15.09 -2.77
CA ARG A 359 -1.61 16.50 -2.93
C ARG A 359 -1.39 16.87 -4.38
N ALA A 360 -0.77 16.01 -5.18
CA ALA A 360 -0.52 16.25 -6.60
C ALA A 360 -1.80 16.20 -7.46
N LEU A 361 -2.80 15.41 -7.07
CA LEU A 361 -4.15 15.48 -7.65
C LEU A 361 -4.99 16.63 -7.09
N GLY A 362 -4.75 17.02 -5.84
CA GLY A 362 -5.44 18.09 -5.16
C GLY A 362 -5.16 19.44 -5.82
N ARG A 363 -6.15 20.34 -5.79
CA ARG A 363 -5.97 21.71 -6.29
C ARG A 363 -4.92 22.43 -5.44
N ALA A 364 -3.90 22.98 -6.08
CA ALA A 364 -3.14 24.08 -5.48
C ALA A 364 -4.11 25.26 -5.29
N HIS A 365 -4.31 25.69 -4.05
CA HIS A 365 -5.03 26.92 -3.76
C HIS A 365 -4.03 28.06 -3.60
#